data_AF-A0A529X895-F1
#
_entry.id   AF-A0A529X895-F1
#
_cell.length_a   1.000
_cell.length_b   1.000
_cell.length_c   1.000
_cell.angle_alpha   90.00
_cell.angle_beta   90.00
_cell.angle_gamma   90.00
#
_symmetry.space_group_name_H-M   'P 1'
#
loop_
_entity.id
_entity.type
_entity.pdbx_description
1 polymer ?
#
loop_
_entity_poly.entity_id
_entity_poly.type
_entity_poly.pdbx_seq_one_letter_code
_entity_poly.pdbx_strand_id
1 'polypeptide(L)'
;DPLCEATPLPPESALPGWREAASGYYKVMETVGNALLRSVARGLGLTETIFDKDFEGGISTLRLIRYPLRDPNSGFDLSSPDFSVLHKGEVRTIIGREHADSGFVTLLAQDGVEGLQARNLAG
;
A
#
# COMPACT_ATOMS: atom_id res chain seq x y z
N ASP A 1 -18.85 -10.40 -9.51
CA ASP A 1 -18.14 -9.13 -9.63
C ASP A 1 -16.79 -9.42 -10.26
N PRO A 2 -16.42 -8.79 -11.39
CA PRO A 2 -15.12 -9.01 -12.05
C PRO A 2 -13.91 -8.61 -11.20
N LEU A 3 -14.10 -7.84 -10.12
CA LEU A 3 -13.04 -7.42 -9.21
C LEU A 3 -12.89 -8.34 -7.99
N CYS A 4 -13.73 -9.37 -7.88
CA CYS A 4 -13.67 -10.34 -6.79
C CYS A 4 -13.07 -11.66 -7.26
N GLU A 5 -11.94 -12.03 -6.67
CA GLU A 5 -11.29 -13.33 -6.88
C GLU A 5 -11.04 -14.04 -5.55
N ALA A 6 -10.95 -15.37 -5.61
CA ALA A 6 -10.53 -16.15 -4.44
C ALA A 6 -9.06 -15.83 -4.13
N THR A 7 -8.76 -15.43 -2.89
CA THR A 7 -7.39 -15.15 -2.47
C THR A 7 -6.51 -16.40 -2.66
N PRO A 8 -5.38 -16.31 -3.38
CA PRO A 8 -4.42 -17.40 -3.47
C PRO A 8 -3.68 -17.52 -2.14
N LEU A 9 -4.01 -18.56 -1.37
CA LEU A 9 -3.43 -18.79 -0.04
C LEU A 9 -2.35 -19.87 -0.13
N PRO A 10 -1.21 -19.72 0.59
CA PRO A 10 -0.29 -20.83 0.78
C PRO A 10 -0.98 -21.96 1.58
N PRO A 11 -0.58 -23.22 1.38
CA PRO A 11 -1.12 -24.31 2.18
C PRO A 11 -0.68 -24.16 3.64
N GLU A 12 -1.58 -24.47 4.57
CA GLU A 12 -1.34 -24.36 6.01
C GLU A 12 -0.07 -25.11 6.46
N SER A 13 0.22 -26.26 5.85
CA SER A 13 1.42 -27.04 6.15
C SER A 13 2.73 -26.35 5.75
N ALA A 14 2.71 -25.46 4.75
CA ALA A 14 3.90 -24.73 4.31
C ALA A 14 4.10 -23.43 5.09
N LEU A 15 3.02 -22.80 5.56
CA LEU A 15 3.08 -21.55 6.29
C LEU A 15 2.00 -21.47 7.39
N PRO A 16 2.18 -22.22 8.50
CA PRO A 16 1.15 -22.32 9.54
C PRO A 16 0.76 -20.97 10.15
N GLY A 17 -0.54 -20.74 10.32
CA GLY A 17 -1.11 -19.53 10.94
C GLY A 17 -1.07 -18.27 10.08
N TRP A 18 -0.53 -18.34 8.86
CA TRP A 18 -0.38 -17.16 8.01
C TRP A 18 -1.72 -16.60 7.55
N ARG A 19 -2.67 -17.47 7.19
CA ARG A 19 -3.99 -17.06 6.73
C ARG A 19 -4.73 -16.28 7.83
N GLU A 20 -4.69 -16.79 9.04
CA GLU A 20 -5.32 -16.19 10.21
C GLU A 20 -4.70 -14.84 10.52
N ALA A 21 -3.37 -14.74 10.51
CA ALA A 21 -2.65 -13.49 10.73
C ALA A 21 -2.96 -12.44 9.64
N ALA A 22 -2.88 -12.82 8.36
CA ALA A 22 -3.11 -11.91 7.24
C ALA A 22 -4.57 -11.42 7.19
N SER A 23 -5.54 -12.32 7.37
CA SER A 23 -6.97 -11.95 7.39
C SER A 23 -7.34 -11.15 8.65
N GLY A 24 -6.73 -11.45 9.80
CA GLY A 24 -6.90 -10.66 11.01
C GLY A 24 -6.39 -9.23 10.82
N TYR A 25 -5.17 -9.08 10.27
CA TYR A 25 -4.60 -7.77 9.96
C TYR A 25 -5.48 -6.97 8.99
N TYR A 26 -5.95 -7.61 7.91
CA TYR A 26 -6.86 -6.99 6.95
C TYR A 26 -8.11 -6.38 7.62
N LYS A 27 -8.80 -7.16 8.47
CA LYS A 27 -10.03 -6.72 9.16
C LYS A 27 -9.77 -5.58 10.15
N VAL A 28 -8.63 -5.62 10.85
CA VAL A 28 -8.24 -4.52 11.75
C VAL A 28 -7.97 -3.26 10.94
N MET A 29 -7.28 -3.35 9.81
CA MET A 29 -7.04 -2.20 8.93
C MET A 29 -8.33 -1.66 8.30
N GLU A 30 -9.31 -2.51 7.98
CA GLU A 30 -10.65 -2.07 7.54
C GLU A 30 -11.34 -1.24 8.63
N THR A 31 -11.25 -1.67 9.89
CA THR A 31 -11.81 -0.92 11.03
C THR A 31 -11.12 0.45 11.18
N VAL A 32 -9.79 0.50 11.06
CA VAL A 32 -9.00 1.74 11.10
C VAL A 32 -9.36 2.65 9.94
N GLY A 33 -9.48 2.10 8.72
CA GLY A 33 -9.90 2.82 7.52
C GLY A 33 -11.26 3.47 7.71
N ASN A 34 -12.27 2.72 8.16
CA ASN A 34 -13.60 3.25 8.42
C ASN A 34 -13.59 4.39 9.46
N ALA A 35 -12.82 4.23 10.54
CA ALA A 35 -12.68 5.30 11.54
C ALA A 35 -12.05 6.57 10.94
N LEU A 36 -11.05 6.44 10.07
CA LEU A 36 -10.41 7.55 9.38
C LEU A 36 -11.38 8.25 8.41
N LEU A 37 -12.13 7.49 7.62
CA LEU A 37 -13.12 8.02 6.67
C LEU A 37 -14.23 8.80 7.37
N ARG A 38 -14.73 8.27 8.50
CA ARG A 38 -15.68 8.97 9.36
C ARG A 38 -15.10 10.27 9.92
N SER A 39 -13.81 10.28 10.26
CA SER A 39 -13.11 11.51 10.68
C SER A 39 -12.99 12.53 9.55
N VAL A 40 -12.68 12.09 8.33
CA VAL A 40 -12.65 12.94 7.14
C VAL A 40 -14.04 13.52 6.86
N ALA A 41 -15.09 12.71 6.92
CA ALA A 41 -16.47 13.16 6.74
C ALA A 41 -16.83 14.29 7.71
N ARG A 42 -16.54 14.12 9.01
CA ARG A 42 -16.76 15.17 10.01
C ARG A 42 -15.95 16.44 9.72
N GLY A 43 -14.67 16.30 9.32
CA GLY A 43 -13.81 17.42 8.98
C GLY A 43 -14.32 18.24 7.78
N LEU A 44 -15.06 17.59 6.87
CA LEU A 44 -15.71 18.22 5.72
C LEU A 44 -17.14 18.73 6.04
N GLY A 45 -17.63 18.57 7.27
CA GLY A 45 -19.01 18.92 7.65
C GLY A 45 -20.08 18.01 7.04
N LEU A 46 -19.71 16.80 6.62
CA LEU A 46 -20.62 15.79 6.08
C LEU A 46 -21.21 14.92 7.18
N THR A 47 -22.22 14.11 6.83
CA THR A 47 -22.70 13.04 7.73
C THR A 47 -21.56 12.06 7.99
N GLU A 48 -21.30 11.75 9.26
CA GLU A 48 -20.16 10.92 9.67
C GLU A 48 -20.08 9.60 8.89
N THR A 49 -21.21 8.92 8.72
CA THR A 49 -21.31 7.59 8.12
C THR A 49 -21.54 7.63 6.60
N ILE A 50 -21.30 8.77 5.94
CA ILE A 50 -21.65 8.96 4.52
C ILE A 50 -20.97 7.92 3.60
N PHE A 51 -19.78 7.45 3.97
CA PHE A 51 -19.01 6.48 3.18
C PHE A 51 -19.27 5.02 3.55
N ASP A 52 -19.94 4.73 4.68
CA ASP A 52 -20.00 3.36 5.23
C ASP A 52 -20.53 2.34 4.20
N LYS A 53 -21.58 2.69 3.46
CA LYS A 53 -22.19 1.83 2.44
C LYS A 53 -21.28 1.54 1.25
N ASP A 54 -20.38 2.45 0.91
CA ASP A 54 -19.46 2.28 -0.23
C ASP A 54 -18.37 1.24 0.08
N PHE A 55 -18.14 0.95 1.37
CA PHE A 55 -17.18 -0.03 1.85
C PHE A 55 -17.82 -1.35 2.30
N GLU A 56 -19.15 -1.46 2.35
CA GLU A 56 -19.85 -2.72 2.61
C GLU A 56 -19.59 -3.73 1.47
N GLY A 57 -18.86 -4.80 1.77
CA GLY A 57 -18.44 -5.77 0.75
C GLY A 57 -17.44 -5.19 -0.26
N GLY A 58 -16.72 -4.14 0.14
CA GLY A 58 -15.78 -3.43 -0.72
C GLY A 58 -14.60 -4.27 -1.20
N ILE A 59 -13.91 -3.74 -2.20
CA ILE A 59 -12.77 -4.38 -2.88
C ILE A 59 -11.41 -3.91 -2.35
N SER A 60 -11.35 -3.53 -1.07
CA SER A 60 -10.10 -3.13 -0.41
C SER A 60 -9.07 -4.25 -0.52
N THR A 61 -7.80 -3.91 -0.76
CA THR A 61 -6.72 -4.90 -0.93
C THR A 61 -5.65 -4.73 0.15
N LEU A 62 -5.10 -5.85 0.63
CA LEU A 62 -3.89 -5.86 1.44
C LEU A 62 -2.72 -6.26 0.56
N ARG A 63 -1.77 -5.34 0.37
CA ARG A 63 -0.55 -5.58 -0.40
C ARG A 63 0.64 -5.78 0.55
N LEU A 64 1.11 -7.02 0.65
CA LEU A 64 2.33 -7.36 1.37
C LEU A 64 3.52 -7.20 0.42
N ILE A 65 4.44 -6.28 0.72
CA ILE A 65 5.56 -5.94 -0.15
C ILE A 65 6.87 -6.20 0.59
N ARG A 66 7.78 -6.95 -0.05
CA ARG A 66 9.18 -7.09 0.37
C ARG A 66 10.06 -6.50 -0.72
N TYR A 67 10.90 -5.54 -0.35
CA TYR A 67 11.91 -4.96 -1.24
C TYR A 67 13.28 -5.59 -0.97
N PRO A 68 13.71 -6.63 -1.72
CA PRO A 68 15.04 -7.20 -1.54
C PRO A 68 16.12 -6.23 -2.02
N LEU A 69 17.33 -6.37 -1.48
CA LEU A 69 18.52 -5.76 -2.07
C LEU A 69 18.67 -6.30 -3.50
N ARG A 70 18.85 -5.40 -4.47
CA ARG A 70 19.04 -5.80 -5.87
C ARG A 70 20.49 -6.20 -6.10
N ASP A 71 20.68 -7.36 -6.73
CA ASP A 71 21.97 -7.79 -7.24
C ASP A 71 22.33 -6.92 -8.46
N PRO A 72 23.51 -6.28 -8.50
CA PRO A 72 24.02 -5.58 -9.68
C PRO A 72 24.02 -6.44 -10.96
N ASN A 73 24.07 -7.77 -10.83
CA ASN A 73 24.03 -8.72 -11.94
C ASN A 73 22.63 -9.23 -12.30
N SER A 74 21.57 -8.66 -11.72
CA SER A 74 20.17 -9.12 -11.91
C SER A 74 19.61 -8.93 -13.33
N GLY A 75 20.41 -8.47 -14.29
CA GLY A 75 20.04 -8.37 -15.70
C GLY A 75 19.07 -7.23 -16.04
N PHE A 76 18.69 -6.41 -15.06
CA PHE A 76 17.91 -5.20 -15.27
C PHE A 76 18.85 -3.99 -15.37
N ASP A 77 18.84 -3.32 -16.54
CA ASP A 77 19.56 -2.07 -16.71
C ASP A 77 18.87 -0.94 -15.96
N LEU A 78 19.38 -0.64 -14.78
CA LEU A 78 18.93 0.46 -13.91
C LEU A 78 19.79 1.73 -14.10
N SER A 79 20.66 1.75 -15.11
CA SER A 79 21.51 2.91 -15.40
C SER A 79 20.72 4.07 -16.04
N SER A 80 19.50 3.81 -16.53
CA SER A 80 18.62 4.87 -17.00
C SER A 80 18.32 5.86 -15.86
N PRO A 81 18.37 7.18 -16.13
CA PRO A 81 18.00 8.21 -15.17
C PRO A 81 16.62 7.99 -14.55
N ASP A 82 15.69 7.36 -15.29
CA ASP A 82 14.32 7.08 -14.86
C ASP A 82 14.22 6.14 -13.64
N PHE A 83 15.30 5.39 -13.35
CA PHE A 83 15.38 4.47 -12.21
C PHE A 83 16.31 4.99 -11.11
N SER A 84 16.67 6.27 -11.14
CA SER A 84 17.58 6.88 -10.17
C SER A 84 17.08 8.23 -9.66
N VAL A 85 17.34 8.54 -8.40
CA VAL A 85 17.04 9.85 -7.80
C VAL A 85 18.22 10.31 -6.97
N LEU A 86 18.55 11.61 -7.03
CA LEU A 86 19.50 12.22 -6.11
C LEU A 86 18.79 12.52 -4.79
N HIS A 87 19.15 11.83 -3.72
CA HIS A 87 18.59 12.02 -2.39
C HIS A 87 19.73 12.28 -1.40
N LYS A 88 19.73 13.45 -0.75
CA LYS A 88 20.75 13.85 0.24
C LYS A 88 22.20 13.74 -0.29
N GLY A 89 22.41 14.00 -1.59
CA GLY A 89 23.73 13.93 -2.23
C GLY A 89 24.14 12.54 -2.71
N GLU A 90 23.28 11.52 -2.54
CA GLU A 90 23.52 10.16 -3.00
C GLU A 90 22.56 9.79 -4.14
N VAL A 91 23.06 9.09 -5.15
CA VAL A 91 22.20 8.49 -6.18
C VAL A 91 21.58 7.22 -5.61
N ARG A 92 20.25 7.16 -5.59
CA ARG A 92 19.49 6.01 -5.12
C ARG A 92 18.62 5.44 -6.20
N THR A 93 18.45 4.13 -6.21
CA THR A 93 17.57 3.44 -7.16
C THR A 93 16.10 3.63 -6.79
N ILE A 94 15.28 3.97 -7.79
CA ILE A 94 13.83 4.04 -7.67
C ILE A 94 13.25 2.62 -7.80
N ILE A 95 12.50 2.20 -6.79
CA ILE A 95 11.84 0.88 -6.78
C ILE A 95 10.38 0.97 -7.24
N GLY A 96 9.68 2.03 -6.85
CA GLY A 96 8.34 2.37 -7.35
C GLY A 96 8.39 3.75 -8.01
N ARG A 97 7.98 3.83 -9.28
CA ARG A 97 7.89 5.11 -10.00
C ARG A 97 6.82 5.99 -9.36
N GLU A 98 6.87 7.29 -9.66
CA GLU A 98 5.80 8.21 -9.31
C GLU A 98 4.44 7.73 -9.84
N HIS A 99 3.43 7.80 -8.99
CA HIS A 99 2.03 7.52 -9.30
C HIS A 99 1.12 8.13 -8.24
N ALA A 100 -0.17 8.17 -8.53
CA ALA A 100 -1.21 8.34 -7.52
C ALA A 100 -1.87 6.97 -7.26
N ASP A 101 -2.24 6.73 -6.01
CA ASP A 101 -3.02 5.54 -5.67
C ASP A 101 -4.42 5.62 -6.30
N SER A 102 -4.92 4.48 -6.79
CA SER A 102 -6.21 4.38 -7.47
C SER A 102 -7.41 4.22 -6.52
N GLY A 103 -7.15 4.07 -5.23
CA GLY A 103 -8.18 3.85 -4.20
C GLY A 103 -8.64 5.14 -3.53
N PHE A 104 -9.51 5.01 -2.54
CA PHE A 104 -10.02 6.15 -1.77
C PHE A 104 -8.96 6.68 -0.79
N VAL A 105 -8.41 5.80 0.06
CA VAL A 105 -7.30 6.08 0.99
C VAL A 105 -6.42 4.84 1.08
N THR A 106 -5.10 5.05 1.17
CA THR A 106 -4.11 4.00 1.43
C THR A 106 -3.56 4.12 2.85
N LEU A 107 -3.64 3.03 3.61
CA LEU A 107 -2.94 2.90 4.89
C LEU A 107 -1.61 2.18 4.65
N LEU A 108 -0.50 2.91 4.74
CA LEU A 108 0.84 2.38 4.46
C LEU A 108 1.63 2.21 5.76
N ALA A 109 1.93 0.96 6.12
CA ALA A 109 2.87 0.62 7.18
C ALA A 109 4.25 0.30 6.57
N GLN A 110 5.30 0.95 7.06
CA GLN A 110 6.68 0.76 6.59
C GLN A 110 7.58 0.25 7.73
N ASP A 111 8.71 -0.36 7.37
CA ASP A 111 9.68 -0.98 8.28
C ASP A 111 10.69 -0.01 8.90
N GLY A 112 10.48 1.31 8.73
CA GLY A 112 11.36 2.36 9.22
C GLY A 112 12.56 2.67 8.32
N VAL A 113 12.75 1.93 7.22
CA VAL A 113 13.76 2.25 6.21
C VAL A 113 13.24 3.40 5.33
N GLU A 114 14.05 4.43 5.12
CA GLU A 114 13.67 5.58 4.28
C GLU A 114 13.55 5.18 2.80
N GLY A 115 12.60 5.79 2.08
CA GLY A 115 12.45 5.54 0.64
C GLY A 115 11.19 6.13 0.01
N LEU A 116 10.10 6.28 0.79
CA LEU A 116 8.89 6.95 0.30
C LEU A 116 9.17 8.45 0.09
N GLN A 117 8.70 8.97 -1.04
CA GLN A 117 8.73 10.39 -1.36
C GLN A 117 7.34 10.82 -1.84
N ALA A 118 6.96 12.04 -1.51
CA ALA A 118 5.72 12.65 -1.98
C ALA A 118 6.05 14.01 -2.60
N ARG A 119 5.49 14.28 -3.78
CA ARG A 119 5.61 15.58 -4.45
C ARG A 119 4.86 16.63 -3.64
N ASN A 120 5.48 17.78 -3.41
CA ASN A 120 4.82 18.90 -2.75
C ASN A 120 4.24 19.88 -3.80
N LEU A 121 3.68 21.00 -3.35
CA LEU A 121 3.04 21.98 -4.25
C LEU A 121 4.02 22.69 -5.21
N ALA A 122 5.31 22.72 -4.90
CA ALA A 122 6.36 23.31 -5.75
C ALA A 122 6.86 22.36 -6.85
N GLY A 123 6.40 21.10 -6.84
CA GLY A 123 6.97 20.01 -7.65
C GLY A 123 7.99 19.20 -6.88
#